data_AF-A0A2P7RZY6-F1
#
_entry.id   AF-A0A2P7RZY6-F1
#
_cell.length_a   1.000
_cell.length_b   1.000
_cell.length_c   1.000
_cell.angle_alpha   90.00
_cell.angle_beta   90.00
_cell.angle_gamma   90.00
#
_symmetry.space_group_name_H-M   'P 1'
#
loop_
_entity.id
_entity.type
_entity.pdbx_description
1 polymer ?
#
loop_
_entity_poly.entity_id
_entity_poly.type
_entity_poly.pdbx_seq_one_letter_code
_entity_poly.pdbx_strand_id
1 'polypeptide(L)'
;MENDLRRILLETASACASAQGCAVSTIARRCRNDSKFFSRIADTGQSFTVRTYDEVMDWFMKNWPDGKDRPVELLRWAAEYVRTSKQVQP
;
A
#
# COMPACT_ATOMS: atom_id res chain seq x y z
N MET A 1 1.02 14.39 8.47
CA MET A 1 1.02 14.19 6.99
C MET A 1 1.86 12.99 6.60
N GLU A 2 3.20 13.04 6.58
CA GLU A 2 4.01 11.87 6.16
C GLU A 2 3.94 10.70 7.16
N ASN A 3 3.87 11.01 8.45
CA ASN A 3 3.63 10.00 9.50
C ASN A 3 2.25 9.32 9.40
N ASP A 4 1.20 10.05 8.98
CA ASP A 4 -0.12 9.47 8.74
C ASP A 4 -0.05 8.49 7.57
N LEU A 5 0.50 8.91 6.43
CA LEU A 5 0.63 8.04 5.25
C LEU A 5 1.42 6.77 5.56
N ARG A 6 2.51 6.90 6.33
CA ARG A 6 3.30 5.77 6.85
C ARG A 6 2.43 4.81 7.65
N ARG A 7 1.69 5.34 8.63
CA ARG A 7 0.82 4.57 9.49
C ARG A 7 -0.25 3.83 8.67
N ILE A 8 -0.92 4.54 7.77
CA ILE A 8 -1.95 4.00 6.87
C ILE A 8 -1.40 2.87 6.00
N LEU A 9 -0.21 3.06 5.43
CA LEU A 9 0.46 2.06 4.60
C LEU A 9 0.79 0.79 5.42
N LEU A 10 1.31 0.96 6.64
CA LEU A 10 1.64 -0.15 7.54
C LEU A 10 0.38 -0.90 8.01
N GLU A 11 -0.69 -0.18 8.37
CA GLU A 11 -1.97 -0.76 8.75
C GLU A 11 -2.59 -1.55 7.58
N THR A 12 -2.56 -0.98 6.37
CA THR A 12 -3.04 -1.63 5.15
C THR A 12 -2.21 -2.89 4.83
N ALA A 13 -0.88 -2.79 4.93
CA ALA A 13 0.01 -3.92 4.70
C ALA A 13 -0.19 -5.04 5.72
N SER A 14 -0.38 -4.69 7.00
CA SER A 14 -0.69 -5.63 8.07
C SER A 14 -2.03 -6.32 7.84
N ALA A 15 -3.08 -5.57 7.52
CA ALA A 15 -4.40 -6.12 7.19
C ALA A 15 -4.34 -7.07 5.99
N CYS A 16 -3.61 -6.69 4.94
CA CYS A 16 -3.43 -7.52 3.75
C CYS A 16 -2.64 -8.81 4.07
N ALA A 17 -1.58 -8.68 4.85
CA ALA A 17 -0.76 -9.80 5.31
C ALA A 17 -1.59 -10.80 6.12
N SER A 18 -2.39 -10.33 7.08
CA SER A 18 -3.34 -11.15 7.84
C SER A 18 -4.42 -11.77 6.95
N ALA A 19 -4.96 -11.03 5.98
CA ALA A 19 -5.97 -11.52 5.04
C ALA A 19 -5.43 -12.63 4.11
N GLN A 20 -4.16 -12.52 3.68
CA GLN A 20 -3.47 -13.52 2.85
C GLN A 20 -2.82 -14.65 3.66
N GLY A 21 -2.78 -14.56 4.99
CA GLY A 21 -2.05 -15.50 5.84
C GLY A 21 -0.53 -15.49 5.63
N CYS A 22 0.03 -14.34 5.24
CA CYS A 22 1.46 -14.16 4.96
C CYS A 22 2.06 -13.08 5.86
N ALA A 23 3.40 -12.99 5.92
CA ALA A 23 4.08 -11.91 6.62
C ALA A 23 4.11 -10.63 5.77
N VAL A 24 4.13 -9.46 6.42
CA VAL A 24 4.31 -8.15 5.76
C VAL A 24 5.60 -8.12 4.93
N SER A 25 6.67 -8.79 5.38
CA SER A 25 7.93 -8.94 4.63
C SER A 25 7.75 -9.69 3.30
N THR A 26 6.85 -10.68 3.25
CA THR A 26 6.50 -11.42 2.03
C THR A 26 5.74 -10.52 1.06
N ILE A 27 4.80 -9.71 1.57
CA ILE A 27 4.09 -8.71 0.78
C ILE A 27 5.09 -7.70 0.19
N ALA A 28 6.02 -7.19 1.02
CA ALA A 28 7.06 -6.24 0.60
C ALA A 28 7.91 -6.81 -0.54
N ARG A 29 8.31 -8.08 -0.39
CA ARG A 29 9.05 -8.80 -1.42
C ARG A 29 8.21 -9.03 -2.68
N ARG A 30 6.92 -9.33 -2.57
CA ARG A 30 6.06 -9.53 -3.76
C ARG A 30 5.75 -8.22 -4.50
N CYS A 31 5.59 -7.13 -3.76
CA CYS A 31 5.26 -5.82 -4.31
C CYS A 31 6.49 -5.12 -4.91
N ARG A 32 7.60 -5.09 -4.17
CA ARG A 32 8.80 -4.28 -4.48
C ARG A 32 10.07 -5.08 -4.68
N ASN A 33 10.02 -6.41 -4.53
CA ASN A 33 11.20 -7.28 -4.39
C ASN A 33 12.13 -6.86 -3.23
N ASP A 34 11.63 -6.04 -2.30
CA ASP A 34 12.38 -5.52 -1.18
C ASP A 34 11.66 -5.88 0.13
N SER A 35 12.18 -6.91 0.80
CA SER A 35 11.60 -7.45 2.04
C SER A 35 11.71 -6.49 3.22
N LYS A 36 12.60 -5.48 3.13
CA LYS A 36 12.89 -4.51 4.20
C LYS A 36 12.15 -3.19 3.98
N PHE A 37 11.38 -3.06 2.93
CA PHE A 37 10.70 -1.82 2.55
C PHE A 37 9.79 -1.30 3.66
N PHE A 38 8.90 -2.15 4.21
CA PHE A 38 8.04 -1.74 5.32
C PHE A 38 8.81 -1.52 6.62
N SER A 39 9.90 -2.26 6.86
CA SER A 39 10.77 -2.02 8.03
C SER A 39 11.48 -0.67 7.93
N ARG A 40 11.90 -0.28 6.72
CA ARG A 40 12.47 1.05 6.42
C ARG A 40 11.44 2.16 6.58
N ILE A 41 10.21 1.92 6.15
CA ILE A 41 9.11 2.87 6.34
C ILE A 41 8.71 2.96 7.80
N ALA A 42 8.79 1.89 8.58
CA ALA A 42 8.57 1.95 10.03
C ALA A 42 9.65 2.75 10.76
N ASP A 43 10.84 2.89 10.16
CA ASP A 43 11.89 3.75 10.68
C ASP A 43 11.58 5.24 10.40
N THR A 44 11.59 6.05 11.46
CA THR A 44 11.25 7.48 11.40
C THR A 44 12.23 8.30 10.54
N GLY A 45 13.40 7.74 10.20
CA GLY A 45 14.42 8.43 9.41
C GLY A 45 14.22 8.41 7.90
N GLN A 46 13.28 7.62 7.35
CA GLN A 46 13.09 7.51 5.90
C GLN A 46 11.75 8.06 5.42
N SER A 47 11.83 9.08 4.57
CA SER A 47 10.72 9.55 3.74
C SER A 47 10.57 8.65 2.51
N PHE A 48 9.33 8.42 2.10
CA PHE A 48 9.00 7.76 0.84
C PHE A 48 8.29 8.75 -0.08
N THR A 49 8.46 8.56 -1.39
CA THR A 49 7.76 9.38 -2.38
C THR A 49 6.31 8.91 -2.52
N VAL A 50 5.41 9.86 -2.84
CA VAL A 50 4.00 9.56 -3.17
C VAL A 50 3.92 8.49 -4.25
N ARG A 51 4.79 8.55 -5.26
CA ARG A 51 4.90 7.51 -6.31
C ARG A 51 5.14 6.11 -5.77
N THR A 52 5.98 5.97 -4.75
CA THR A 52 6.24 4.67 -4.11
C THR A 52 5.01 4.18 -3.35
N TYR A 53 4.30 5.10 -2.70
CA TYR A 53 3.04 4.80 -2.02
C TYR A 53 1.98 4.32 -3.02
N ASP A 54 1.83 5.02 -4.16
CA ASP A 54 0.89 4.64 -5.22
C ASP A 54 1.20 3.25 -5.79
N GLU A 55 2.47 2.93 -6.09
CA GLU A 55 2.86 1.62 -6.61
C GLU A 55 2.48 0.49 -5.65
N VAL A 56 2.66 0.72 -4.34
CA VAL A 56 2.35 -0.26 -3.31
C VAL A 56 0.84 -0.44 -3.16
N MET A 57 0.09 0.66 -3.17
CA MET A 57 -1.37 0.65 -3.08
C MET A 57 -2.03 0.02 -4.31
N ASP A 58 -1.52 0.28 -5.53
CA ASP A 58 -1.96 -0.39 -6.76
C ASP A 58 -1.74 -1.90 -6.68
N TRP A 59 -0.56 -2.32 -6.19
CA TRP A 59 -0.27 -3.73 -6.00
C TRP A 59 -1.24 -4.38 -5.00
N PHE A 60 -1.56 -3.69 -3.90
CA PHE A 60 -2.54 -4.15 -2.92
C PHE A 60 -3.92 -4.33 -3.55
N MET A 61 -4.40 -3.38 -4.35
CA MET A 61 -5.70 -3.50 -5.03
C MET A 61 -5.76 -4.68 -6.00
N LYS A 62 -4.66 -4.97 -6.71
CA LYS A 62 -4.57 -6.08 -7.67
C LYS A 62 -4.38 -7.45 -7.02
N ASN A 63 -3.67 -7.51 -5.89
CA ASN A 63 -3.34 -8.76 -5.19
C ASN A 63 -4.16 -8.95 -3.90
N TRP A 64 -5.21 -8.14 -3.69
CA TRP A 64 -6.06 -8.30 -2.51
C TRP A 64 -6.82 -9.62 -2.62
N PRO A 65 -6.83 -10.46 -1.56
CA PRO A 65 -7.59 -11.69 -1.56
C PRO A 65 -9.10 -11.43 -1.76
N ASP A 66 -9.73 -12.21 -2.64
CA ASP A 66 -11.16 -12.12 -2.89
C ASP A 66 -11.98 -12.49 -1.63
N GLY A 67 -13.05 -11.76 -1.36
CA GLY A 67 -13.90 -11.98 -0.18
C GLY A 67 -13.33 -11.47 1.16
N LYS A 68 -12.26 -10.66 1.15
CA LYS A 68 -11.71 -10.02 2.36
C LYS A 68 -11.96 -8.51 2.36
N ASP A 69 -12.29 -7.99 3.54
CA ASP A 69 -12.48 -6.57 3.76
C ASP A 69 -11.22 -5.77 3.41
N ARG A 70 -11.43 -4.70 2.64
CA ARG A 70 -10.38 -3.75 2.25
C ARG A 70 -10.45 -2.55 3.18
N PRO A 71 -9.33 -2.04 3.70
CA PRO A 71 -9.34 -0.86 4.53
C PRO A 71 -9.91 0.33 3.75
N VAL A 72 -10.69 1.18 4.44
CA VAL A 72 -11.32 2.37 3.84
C VAL A 72 -10.31 3.29 3.18
N GLU A 73 -9.10 3.38 3.74
CA GLU A 73 -7.99 4.18 3.21
C GLU A 73 -7.55 3.70 1.83
N LEU A 74 -7.45 2.37 1.62
CA LEU A 74 -7.10 1.79 0.31
C LEU A 74 -8.20 2.08 -0.72
N LEU A 75 -9.47 1.97 -0.31
CA LEU A 75 -10.61 2.29 -1.17
C LEU A 75 -10.66 3.79 -1.53
N ARG A 76 -10.38 4.66 -0.55
CA ARG A 76 -10.28 6.11 -0.77
C ARG A 76 -9.15 6.44 -1.73
N TRP A 77 -7.94 5.93 -1.47
CA TRP A 77 -6.81 6.10 -2.37
C TRP A 77 -7.15 5.62 -3.78
N ALA A 78 -7.77 4.44 -3.93
CA ALA A 78 -8.14 3.92 -5.24
C ALA A 78 -9.14 4.84 -5.97
N ALA A 79 -10.12 5.38 -5.26
CA ALA A 79 -11.07 6.35 -5.81
C ALA A 79 -10.39 7.65 -6.25
N GLU A 80 -9.44 8.15 -5.45
CA GLU A 80 -8.64 9.33 -5.78
C GLU A 80 -7.71 9.08 -6.96
N TYR A 81 -6.99 7.96 -6.97
CA TYR A 81 -6.08 7.56 -8.04
C TYR A 81 -6.82 7.41 -9.38
N VAL A 82 -7.99 6.78 -9.39
CA VAL A 82 -8.84 6.67 -10.59
C VAL A 82 -9.28 8.04 -11.10
N ARG A 83 -9.59 8.98 -10.20
CA ARG A 83 -9.96 10.36 -10.58
C ARG A 83 -8.79 11.09 -11.27
N THR A 84 -7.59 10.96 -10.73
CA THR A 84 -6.38 11.58 -11.29
C THR A 84 -5.99 10.92 -12.62
N SER A 85 -6.14 9.60 -12.73
CA SER A 85 -5.79 8.84 -13.93
C SER A 85 -6.80 9.02 -15.07
N LYS A 86 -8.10 9.18 -14.78
CA LYS A 86 -9.13 9.50 -15.78
C LYS A 86 -9.03 10.91 -16.36
N GLN A 87 -8.28 11.82 -15.74
CA GLN A 87 -8.02 13.15 -16.31
C GLN A 87 -6.95 13.13 -17.41
N VAL A 88 -6.32 11.97 -17.67
CA VAL A 88 -5.34 11.75 -18.73
C VAL A 88 -5.86 10.69 -19.70
N GLN A 89 -7.02 10.93 -20.32
CA GLN A 89 -7.43 10.22 -21.53
C GLN A 89 -7.98 11.30 -22.49
N PRO A 90 -7.30 11.57 -23.62
CA PRO A 90 -7.76 12.51 -24.64
C PRO A 90 -8.98 12.00 -25.41
#